data_AF-A0A8H5SCH7-F1
#
_entry.id   AF-A0A8H5SCH7-F1
#
_cell.length_a   1.000
_cell.length_b   1.000
_cell.length_c   1.000
_cell.angle_alpha   90.00
_cell.angle_beta   90.00
_cell.angle_gamma   90.00
#
_symmetry.space_group_name_H-M   'P 1'
#
loop_
_entity.id
_entity.type
_entity.pdbx_description
1 polymer ?
#
loop_
_entity_poly.entity_id
_entity_poly.type
_entity_poly.pdbx_seq_one_letter_code
_entity_poly.pdbx_strand_id
1 'polypeptide(L)'
;MKYTLFKIIGLALVIPALASPVGNDELVVRDTILEPSSDFSIIEGRAPSGSANYLIYPKANAVKKDVEAFTKSLQSQAGKTKVDTLTDVNGKLLAWYAPLSASQVASISKSSVIGSIAPDAPLKTKAKSSGIAKRALKTDKKAQPELQMFSTAPGKKSSGYTYDDKAGQGVTIYVLDEGFNLKHKEFTSSPGRKRWIFSKGASGENDPDGHGSCCASKALGNTVGVAPKADLVAVKLQLTSWSLLKAWQAVVLDVQQNRLQGKAVVSNSKASIGWTVDRNEKWFRDALETLLKNLEALDVVVVSSSGNFGSHIDVSTYPSLFADRTPIIVTGAVDNKGNLAPFSQGGPLVTTTAPGVAVKCAAMSGTSAYQASKESTGTSFSTPAVAGLAAYFLSLDSLKPRLQVPGSVARNVKALIQEHHYARVSGGPKVAWNAHTLLRN
;
A
#
# COMPACT_ATOMS: atom_id res chain seq x y z
N MET A 1 7.29 -24.00 61.89
CA MET A 1 7.38 -25.16 62.80
C MET A 1 7.08 -26.41 61.99
N LYS A 2 8.07 -27.33 61.86
CA LYS A 2 8.03 -28.75 61.38
C LYS A 2 7.41 -29.01 59.99
N TYR A 3 8.15 -29.26 58.91
CA TYR A 3 8.93 -30.47 58.51
C TYR A 3 8.22 -31.82 58.65
N THR A 4 7.92 -32.48 57.51
CA THR A 4 8.21 -33.91 57.21
C THR A 4 7.99 -34.16 55.69
N LEU A 5 8.60 -35.07 54.91
CA LEU A 5 9.94 -35.65 54.71
C LEU A 5 9.78 -36.81 53.68
N PHE A 6 10.53 -36.79 52.55
CA PHE A 6 11.08 -37.91 51.73
C PHE A 6 10.13 -38.91 51.01
N LYS A 7 10.42 -39.53 49.84
CA LYS A 7 11.64 -39.99 49.09
C LYS A 7 11.38 -39.83 47.57
N ILE A 8 12.26 -39.44 46.65
CA ILE A 8 13.61 -39.88 46.20
C ILE A 8 13.72 -41.36 45.76
N ILE A 9 13.72 -41.58 44.43
CA ILE A 9 14.59 -42.48 43.63
C ILE A 9 14.56 -41.88 42.20
N GLY A 10 15.61 -41.69 41.41
CA GLY A 10 17.02 -42.00 41.50
C GLY A 10 17.72 -41.39 40.27
N LEU A 11 18.94 -40.97 40.49
CA LEU A 11 19.83 -40.16 39.64
C LEU A 11 20.62 -41.03 38.65
N ALA A 12 20.89 -40.53 37.44
CA ALA A 12 22.20 -40.69 36.78
C ALA A 12 22.39 -39.65 35.66
N LEU A 13 23.33 -38.72 35.88
CA LEU A 13 23.94 -37.81 34.91
C LEU A 13 24.90 -38.56 33.96
N VAL A 14 25.09 -38.07 32.72
CA VAL A 14 26.40 -37.68 32.12
C VAL A 14 26.16 -36.64 30.98
N ILE A 15 27.04 -35.63 30.88
CA ILE A 15 27.11 -34.43 29.99
C ILE A 15 28.21 -34.67 28.89
N PRO A 16 28.51 -33.83 27.85
CA PRO A 16 27.77 -33.01 26.85
C PRO A 16 28.11 -33.40 25.36
N ALA A 17 27.46 -32.78 24.36
CA ALA A 17 28.12 -32.42 23.08
C ALA A 17 27.39 -31.29 22.33
N LEU A 18 28.16 -30.34 21.79
CA LEU A 18 27.77 -29.24 20.92
C LEU A 18 27.37 -29.72 19.51
N ALA A 19 26.26 -29.21 18.96
CA ALA A 19 26.08 -28.93 17.53
C ALA A 19 24.81 -28.08 17.29
N SER A 20 24.93 -26.95 16.58
CA SER A 20 23.81 -26.29 15.89
C SER A 20 23.55 -26.99 14.54
N PRO A 21 22.33 -27.00 13.97
CA PRO A 21 21.98 -25.97 12.98
C PRO A 21 20.46 -25.64 12.80
N VAL A 22 20.19 -24.46 12.19
CA VAL A 22 19.17 -24.12 11.16
C VAL A 22 17.74 -24.69 11.35
N GLY A 23 16.66 -23.93 11.55
CA GLY A 23 16.13 -22.84 10.71
C GLY A 23 14.80 -23.31 10.09
N ASN A 24 13.67 -22.95 10.72
CA ASN A 24 12.32 -23.21 10.18
C ASN A 24 11.76 -21.89 9.61
N ASP A 25 12.04 -21.63 8.35
CA ASP A 25 11.26 -20.68 7.56
C ASP A 25 10.12 -21.45 6.88
N GLU A 26 8.89 -21.18 7.32
CA GLU A 26 7.68 -21.52 6.57
C GLU A 26 7.70 -20.78 5.23
N LEU A 27 7.57 -21.56 4.15
CA LEU A 27 7.37 -21.09 2.79
C LEU A 27 6.03 -20.34 2.68
N VAL A 28 6.08 -19.01 2.56
CA VAL A 28 4.92 -18.20 2.18
C VAL A 28 4.76 -18.26 0.66
N VAL A 29 3.66 -18.87 0.22
CA VAL A 29 3.19 -18.89 -1.18
C VAL A 29 2.94 -17.46 -1.65
N ARG A 30 3.60 -17.05 -2.73
CA ARG A 30 3.26 -15.83 -3.49
C ARG A 30 2.70 -16.25 -4.84
N ASP A 31 1.38 -16.17 -4.97
CA ASP A 31 0.68 -16.29 -6.25
C ASP A 31 1.13 -15.16 -7.16
N THR A 32 1.89 -15.51 -8.20
CA THR A 32 2.07 -14.64 -9.37
C THR A 32 1.61 -15.44 -10.57
N ILE A 33 0.47 -15.02 -11.13
CA ILE A 33 -0.05 -15.53 -12.40
C ILE A 33 0.98 -15.15 -13.47
N LEU A 34 1.73 -16.13 -13.95
CA LEU A 34 2.53 -16.01 -15.16
C LEU A 34 1.58 -16.23 -16.34
N GLU A 35 1.22 -15.16 -17.04
CA GLU A 35 0.63 -15.32 -18.37
C GLU A 35 1.70 -15.90 -19.33
N PRO A 36 1.36 -16.93 -20.12
CA PRO A 36 2.31 -17.52 -21.04
C PRO A 36 2.54 -16.57 -22.22
N SER A 37 3.80 -16.14 -22.41
CA SER A 37 4.24 -15.50 -23.64
C SER A 37 4.06 -16.46 -24.82
N SER A 38 3.40 -15.99 -25.87
CA SER A 38 3.04 -16.73 -27.09
C SER A 38 4.22 -17.00 -28.05
N ASP A 39 5.42 -17.21 -27.54
CA ASP A 39 6.61 -17.45 -28.37
C ASP A 39 6.97 -18.94 -28.36
N PHE A 40 6.33 -19.71 -29.24
CA PHE A 40 6.69 -21.09 -29.53
C PHE A 40 7.95 -21.13 -30.41
N SER A 41 9.09 -20.76 -29.85
CA SER A 41 10.39 -21.18 -30.39
C SER A 41 10.86 -22.40 -29.61
N ILE A 42 11.06 -23.50 -30.34
CA ILE A 42 11.65 -24.74 -29.82
C ILE A 42 13.06 -24.40 -29.36
N ILE A 43 13.27 -24.27 -28.04
CA ILE A 43 14.62 -24.17 -27.48
C ILE A 43 15.20 -25.58 -27.47
N GLU A 44 15.94 -25.94 -28.52
CA GLU A 44 16.81 -27.12 -28.52
C GLU A 44 18.00 -26.87 -27.57
N GLY A 45 17.78 -27.14 -26.28
CA GLY A 45 18.83 -27.20 -25.28
C GLY A 45 19.56 -28.55 -25.34
N ARG A 46 20.82 -28.53 -25.73
CA ARG A 46 21.76 -29.68 -25.75
C ARG A 46 21.74 -30.42 -24.39
N ALA A 47 21.42 -31.71 -24.41
CA ALA A 47 21.35 -32.55 -23.21
C ALA A 47 22.74 -32.72 -22.55
N PRO A 48 22.89 -32.48 -21.23
CA PRO A 48 24.10 -32.83 -20.50
C PRO A 48 24.28 -34.34 -20.44
N SER A 49 25.53 -34.83 -20.46
CA SER A 49 25.83 -36.25 -20.23
C SER A 49 25.65 -36.59 -18.74
N GLY A 50 24.43 -36.98 -18.34
CA GLY A 50 24.03 -37.33 -16.97
C GLY A 50 22.51 -37.21 -16.78
N SER A 51 21.96 -37.72 -15.66
CA SER A 51 20.55 -37.47 -15.32
C SER A 51 20.35 -36.01 -14.91
N ALA A 52 19.43 -35.29 -15.57
CA ALA A 52 19.04 -33.93 -15.23
C ALA A 52 17.57 -33.90 -14.74
N ASN A 53 17.20 -32.89 -13.97
CA ASN A 53 15.82 -32.71 -13.55
C ASN A 53 15.00 -32.08 -14.66
N TYR A 54 13.77 -32.58 -14.86
CA TYR A 54 12.85 -32.11 -15.90
C TYR A 54 11.48 -31.83 -15.33
N LEU A 55 10.87 -30.77 -15.84
CA LEU A 55 9.44 -30.48 -15.76
C LEU A 55 8.75 -31.08 -16.99
N ILE A 56 7.75 -31.92 -16.77
CA ILE A 56 7.04 -32.67 -17.82
C ILE A 56 5.58 -32.25 -17.75
N TYR A 57 5.05 -31.70 -18.83
CA TYR A 57 3.69 -31.16 -18.89
C TYR A 57 2.78 -32.11 -19.67
N PRO A 58 1.61 -32.50 -19.13
CA PRO A 58 0.61 -33.24 -19.88
C PRO A 58 -0.03 -32.35 -20.96
N LYS A 59 -0.61 -32.97 -21.99
CA LYS A 59 -1.50 -32.24 -22.90
C LYS A 59 -2.71 -31.69 -22.15
N ALA A 60 -3.20 -30.51 -22.55
CA ALA A 60 -4.33 -29.85 -21.89
C ALA A 60 -5.59 -30.72 -21.79
N ASN A 61 -5.79 -31.63 -22.76
CA ASN A 61 -6.90 -32.56 -22.87
C ASN A 61 -6.55 -34.01 -22.47
N ALA A 62 -5.43 -34.25 -21.79
CA ALA A 62 -5.06 -35.59 -21.33
C ALA A 62 -6.11 -36.16 -20.36
N VAL A 63 -6.55 -37.39 -20.61
CA VAL A 63 -7.57 -38.05 -19.79
C VAL A 63 -6.94 -38.53 -18.48
N LYS A 64 -7.65 -38.34 -17.36
CA LYS A 64 -7.17 -38.67 -16.00
C LYS A 64 -6.59 -40.08 -15.88
N LYS A 65 -7.24 -41.08 -16.48
CA LYS A 65 -6.79 -42.48 -16.49
C LYS A 65 -5.41 -42.63 -17.15
N ASP A 66 -5.17 -41.94 -18.27
CA ASP A 66 -3.92 -42.02 -19.01
C ASP A 66 -2.79 -41.27 -18.29
N VAL A 67 -3.13 -40.16 -17.62
CA VAL A 67 -2.23 -39.42 -16.73
C VAL A 67 -1.78 -40.30 -15.55
N GLU A 68 -2.70 -41.03 -14.91
CA GLU A 68 -2.38 -41.96 -13.83
C GLU A 68 -1.52 -43.14 -14.30
N ALA A 69 -1.83 -43.72 -15.46
CA ALA A 69 -1.03 -44.77 -16.07
C ALA A 69 0.38 -44.29 -16.43
N PHE A 70 0.49 -43.10 -17.01
CA PHE A 70 1.76 -42.48 -17.33
C PHE A 70 2.57 -42.17 -16.07
N THR A 71 1.93 -41.70 -14.99
CA THR A 71 2.60 -41.43 -13.70
C THR A 71 3.29 -42.68 -13.17
N LYS A 72 2.62 -43.84 -13.22
CA LYS A 72 3.22 -45.13 -12.80
C LYS A 72 4.40 -45.53 -13.69
N SER A 73 4.30 -45.31 -15.00
CA SER A 73 5.39 -45.56 -15.95
C SER A 73 6.58 -44.62 -15.72
N LEU A 74 6.32 -43.35 -15.39
CA LEU A 74 7.38 -42.40 -15.07
C LEU A 74 8.08 -42.78 -13.75
N GLN A 75 7.31 -43.21 -12.74
CA GLN A 75 7.84 -43.70 -11.47
C GLN A 75 8.69 -44.97 -11.63
N SER A 76 8.37 -45.86 -12.56
CA SER A 76 9.20 -47.04 -12.83
C SER A 76 10.50 -46.68 -13.55
N GLN A 77 10.49 -45.66 -14.41
CA GLN A 77 11.68 -45.20 -15.13
C GLN A 77 12.61 -44.34 -14.26
N ALA A 78 12.07 -43.36 -13.54
CA ALA A 78 12.86 -42.39 -12.75
C ALA A 78 13.08 -42.83 -11.29
N GLY A 79 12.29 -43.78 -10.79
CA GLY A 79 12.24 -44.18 -9.39
C GLY A 79 11.10 -43.48 -8.65
N LYS A 80 10.28 -44.24 -7.93
CA LYS A 80 9.03 -43.77 -7.31
C LYS A 80 9.21 -42.57 -6.38
N THR A 81 10.29 -42.53 -5.60
CA THR A 81 10.60 -41.45 -4.66
C THR A 81 11.18 -40.20 -5.32
N LYS A 82 11.50 -40.26 -6.61
CA LYS A 82 12.13 -39.18 -7.38
C LYS A 82 11.15 -38.48 -8.34
N VAL A 83 9.92 -38.98 -8.46
CA VAL A 83 8.87 -38.35 -9.24
C VAL A 83 7.97 -37.57 -8.31
N ASP A 84 7.90 -36.26 -8.52
CA ASP A 84 6.96 -35.38 -7.84
C ASP A 84 5.89 -34.86 -8.81
N THR A 85 4.77 -34.40 -8.28
CA THR A 85 3.61 -33.95 -9.06
C THR A 85 3.10 -32.61 -8.56
N LEU A 86 2.86 -31.70 -9.49
CA LEU A 86 2.16 -30.45 -9.25
C LEU A 86 0.70 -30.60 -9.67
N THR A 87 -0.24 -30.26 -8.79
CA THR A 87 -1.68 -30.31 -9.08
C THR A 87 -2.35 -28.96 -8.83
N ASP A 88 -3.48 -28.70 -9.49
CA ASP A 88 -4.37 -27.60 -9.13
C ASP A 88 -5.16 -27.90 -7.84
N VAL A 89 -5.95 -26.92 -7.42
CA VAL A 89 -6.80 -26.99 -6.22
C VAL A 89 -7.86 -28.10 -6.26
N ASN A 90 -8.18 -28.62 -7.45
CA ASN A 90 -9.13 -29.70 -7.66
C ASN A 90 -8.44 -31.06 -7.87
N GLY A 91 -7.11 -31.12 -7.68
CA GLY A 91 -6.31 -32.33 -7.85
C GLY A 91 -6.05 -32.71 -9.31
N LYS A 92 -6.27 -31.82 -10.28
CA LYS A 92 -5.87 -32.04 -11.68
C LYS A 92 -4.36 -31.85 -11.79
N LEU A 93 -3.67 -32.82 -12.40
CA LEU A 93 -2.24 -32.73 -12.62
C LEU A 93 -1.89 -31.58 -13.60
N LEU A 94 -0.95 -30.74 -13.19
CA LEU A 94 -0.38 -29.64 -13.96
C LEU A 94 0.99 -29.99 -14.54
N ALA A 95 1.85 -30.67 -13.78
CA ALA A 95 3.16 -31.12 -14.24
C ALA A 95 3.70 -32.29 -13.39
N TRP A 96 4.59 -33.09 -13.98
CA TRP A 96 5.51 -33.96 -13.23
C TRP A 96 6.88 -33.31 -13.12
N TYR A 97 7.60 -33.65 -12.06
CA TYR A 97 9.01 -33.38 -11.88
C TYR A 97 9.77 -34.70 -11.73
N ALA A 98 10.83 -34.91 -12.51
CA ALA A 98 11.63 -36.13 -12.39
C ALA A 98 13.08 -35.95 -12.87
N PRO A 99 14.07 -36.59 -12.22
CA PRO A 99 15.41 -36.76 -12.77
C PRO A 99 15.39 -37.81 -13.88
N LEU A 100 15.77 -37.42 -15.09
CA LEU A 100 15.79 -38.28 -16.27
C LEU A 100 17.12 -38.17 -17.01
N SER A 101 17.57 -39.27 -17.58
CA SER A 101 18.62 -39.28 -18.61
C SER A 101 18.05 -38.85 -19.96
N ALA A 102 18.92 -38.43 -20.88
CA ALA A 102 18.53 -38.04 -22.23
C ALA A 102 17.75 -39.15 -22.98
N SER A 103 18.09 -40.42 -22.76
CA SER A 103 17.37 -41.55 -23.36
C SER A 103 15.96 -41.73 -22.78
N GLN A 104 15.79 -41.52 -21.47
CA GLN A 104 14.47 -41.55 -20.83
C GLN A 104 13.60 -40.39 -21.32
N VAL A 105 14.15 -39.18 -21.46
CA VAL A 105 13.44 -38.03 -22.05
C VAL A 105 12.96 -38.35 -23.47
N ALA A 106 13.83 -38.91 -24.32
CA ALA A 106 13.49 -39.31 -25.68
C ALA A 106 12.47 -40.46 -25.76
N SER A 107 12.38 -41.29 -24.72
CA SER A 107 11.37 -42.35 -24.61
C SER A 107 10.01 -41.76 -24.23
N ILE A 108 9.97 -40.93 -23.19
CA ILE A 108 8.70 -40.38 -22.70
C ILE A 108 8.11 -39.35 -23.66
N SER A 109 8.92 -38.61 -24.42
CA SER A 109 8.44 -37.62 -25.40
C SER A 109 7.55 -38.21 -26.50
N LYS A 110 7.58 -39.53 -26.69
CA LYS A 110 6.70 -40.26 -27.62
C LYS A 110 5.32 -40.58 -27.04
N SER A 111 5.12 -40.37 -25.74
CA SER A 111 3.85 -40.61 -25.07
C SER A 111 2.76 -39.69 -25.61
N SER A 112 1.59 -40.26 -25.92
CA SER A 112 0.42 -39.49 -26.35
C SER A 112 -0.08 -38.52 -25.29
N VAL A 113 0.29 -38.73 -24.02
CA VAL A 113 -0.09 -37.95 -22.84
C VAL A 113 0.74 -36.67 -22.69
N ILE A 114 1.98 -36.64 -23.18
CA ILE A 114 2.91 -35.52 -22.95
C ILE A 114 2.66 -34.41 -23.96
N GLY A 115 2.56 -33.17 -23.47
CA GLY A 115 2.51 -31.95 -24.25
C GLY A 115 3.90 -31.35 -24.47
N SER A 116 4.68 -31.22 -23.40
CA SER A 116 6.05 -30.68 -23.47
C SER A 116 6.94 -31.18 -22.33
N ILE A 117 8.25 -31.08 -22.53
CA ILE A 117 9.27 -31.42 -21.53
C ILE A 117 10.29 -30.28 -21.52
N ALA A 118 10.62 -29.75 -20.35
CA ALA A 118 11.61 -28.70 -20.18
C ALA A 118 12.61 -29.08 -19.09
N PRO A 119 13.93 -28.82 -19.27
CA PRO A 119 14.88 -28.97 -18.18
C PRO A 119 14.53 -27.99 -17.04
N ASP A 120 14.78 -28.41 -15.81
CA ASP A 120 14.72 -27.56 -14.61
C ASP A 120 15.89 -26.57 -14.62
N ALA A 121 15.74 -25.53 -15.44
CA ALA A 121 16.75 -24.50 -15.60
C ALA A 121 16.64 -23.47 -14.46
N PRO A 122 17.77 -22.98 -13.91
CA PRO A 122 17.76 -21.89 -12.94
C PRO A 122 17.02 -20.67 -13.50
N LEU A 123 16.10 -20.10 -12.72
CA LEU A 123 15.45 -18.85 -13.08
C LEU A 123 16.50 -17.74 -13.17
N LYS A 124 16.61 -17.10 -14.34
CA LYS A 124 17.53 -15.97 -14.55
C LYS A 124 17.00 -14.74 -13.81
N THR A 125 17.52 -14.46 -12.62
CA THR A 125 17.25 -13.22 -11.90
C THR A 125 18.14 -12.09 -12.43
N LYS A 126 17.61 -11.23 -13.32
CA LYS A 126 18.22 -9.91 -13.56
C LYS A 126 17.79 -8.94 -12.48
N ALA A 127 18.24 -9.15 -11.25
CA ALA A 127 18.19 -8.11 -10.24
C ALA A 127 19.35 -7.15 -10.50
N LYS A 128 19.08 -6.01 -11.16
CA LYS A 128 20.00 -4.87 -11.07
C LYS A 128 20.07 -4.48 -9.60
N SER A 129 21.21 -4.67 -8.95
CA SER A 129 21.48 -4.02 -7.68
C SER A 129 21.48 -2.51 -7.93
N SER A 130 20.34 -1.85 -7.68
CA SER A 130 20.34 -0.40 -7.51
C SER A 130 21.26 -0.11 -6.33
N GLY A 131 22.37 0.58 -6.56
CA GLY A 131 23.29 0.98 -5.49
C GLY A 131 22.49 1.60 -4.34
N ILE A 132 22.66 1.05 -3.14
CA ILE A 132 22.00 1.53 -1.93
C ILE A 132 22.59 2.91 -1.63
N ALA A 133 21.91 3.96 -2.10
CA ALA A 133 22.24 5.32 -1.69
C ALA A 133 21.93 5.44 -0.20
N LYS A 134 22.92 5.88 0.60
CA LYS A 134 22.74 6.17 2.03
C LYS A 134 21.57 7.15 2.20
N ARG A 135 20.50 6.74 2.90
CA ARG A 135 19.33 7.61 3.15
C ARG A 135 19.76 8.89 3.86
N ALA A 136 19.44 10.04 3.27
CA ALA A 136 19.68 11.35 3.87
C ALA A 136 18.48 11.73 4.74
N LEU A 137 18.49 11.33 6.01
CA LEU A 137 17.44 11.76 6.96
C LEU A 137 17.67 13.21 7.40
N LYS A 138 16.58 13.95 7.54
CA LYS A 138 16.52 15.29 8.14
C LYS A 138 15.65 15.25 9.39
N THR A 139 16.01 16.04 10.41
CA THR A 139 15.21 16.20 11.63
C THR A 139 14.91 17.67 11.86
N ASP A 140 13.63 18.04 11.83
CA ASP A 140 13.17 19.34 12.28
C ASP A 140 12.77 19.28 13.76
N LYS A 141 13.62 19.85 14.61
CA LYS A 141 13.39 19.93 16.06
C LYS A 141 12.30 20.95 16.45
N LYS A 142 11.94 21.86 15.55
CA LYS A 142 10.93 22.91 15.74
C LYS A 142 9.60 22.58 15.05
N ALA A 143 9.49 21.39 14.46
CA ALA A 143 8.26 20.92 13.83
C ALA A 143 7.09 20.99 14.80
N GLN A 144 5.88 21.23 14.28
CA GLN A 144 4.68 21.31 15.11
C GLN A 144 4.37 19.96 15.78
N PRO A 145 3.72 19.94 16.96
CA PRO A 145 3.42 18.70 17.68
C PRO A 145 2.73 17.63 16.83
N GLU A 146 1.84 18.05 15.91
CA GLU A 146 1.17 17.14 15.00
C GLU A 146 2.13 16.42 14.03
N LEU A 147 3.17 17.09 13.52
CA LEU A 147 4.18 16.46 12.66
C LEU A 147 5.09 15.57 13.49
N GLN A 148 5.48 16.02 14.69
CA GLN A 148 6.28 15.23 15.61
C GLN A 148 5.63 13.88 15.94
N MET A 149 4.29 13.83 16.03
CA MET A 149 3.56 12.58 16.25
C MET A 149 3.75 11.56 15.12
N PHE A 150 3.88 12.00 13.86
CA PHE A 150 4.17 11.13 12.72
C PHE A 150 5.58 10.52 12.76
N SER A 151 6.52 11.12 13.50
CA SER A 151 7.91 10.63 13.55
C SER A 151 8.23 9.90 14.85
N THR A 152 7.56 10.23 15.95
CA THR A 152 7.78 9.58 17.25
C THR A 152 7.60 8.06 17.14
N ALA A 153 8.62 7.28 17.51
CA ALA A 153 8.61 5.82 17.45
C ALA A 153 7.94 5.20 18.69
N PRO A 154 7.40 3.98 18.61
CA PRO A 154 6.80 3.29 19.76
C PRO A 154 7.73 3.25 20.97
N GLY A 155 7.21 3.64 22.15
CA GLY A 155 7.96 3.65 23.41
C GLY A 155 9.08 4.70 23.50
N LYS A 156 9.15 5.64 22.56
CA LYS A 156 10.14 6.74 22.57
C LYS A 156 9.48 8.09 22.82
N LYS A 157 10.24 9.02 23.40
CA LYS A 157 9.86 10.43 23.48
C LYS A 157 10.06 11.09 22.11
N SER A 158 9.29 12.13 21.84
CA SER A 158 9.49 12.92 20.62
C SER A 158 10.85 13.63 20.63
N SER A 159 11.51 13.66 19.47
CA SER A 159 12.77 14.36 19.24
C SER A 159 12.70 15.31 18.03
N GLY A 160 11.48 15.70 17.63
CA GLY A 160 11.21 16.44 16.40
C GLY A 160 10.57 15.59 15.31
N TYR A 161 10.49 16.14 14.10
CA TYR A 161 10.01 15.45 12.91
C TYR A 161 11.20 14.99 12.06
N THR A 162 11.52 13.70 12.13
CA THR A 162 12.55 13.06 11.31
C THR A 162 11.93 12.40 10.09
N TYR A 163 12.45 12.69 8.89
CA TYR A 163 11.97 12.19 7.61
C TYR A 163 13.11 12.08 6.58
N ASP A 164 12.92 11.24 5.56
CA ASP A 164 13.83 11.16 4.41
C ASP A 164 13.80 12.44 3.56
N ASP A 165 14.97 12.90 3.11
CA ASP A 165 15.05 14.09 2.26
C ASP A 165 14.26 13.96 0.94
N LYS A 166 13.91 12.76 0.49
CA LYS A 166 12.96 12.60 -0.63
C LYS A 166 11.63 13.30 -0.35
N ALA A 167 11.08 13.18 0.86
CA ALA A 167 9.95 13.99 1.34
C ALA A 167 8.78 14.16 0.35
N GLY A 168 8.42 13.12 -0.42
CA GLY A 168 7.36 13.13 -1.43
C GLY A 168 7.78 13.49 -2.85
N GLN A 169 9.07 13.75 -3.10
CA GLN A 169 9.60 14.10 -4.41
C GLN A 169 9.23 13.07 -5.49
N GLY A 170 8.71 13.56 -6.63
CA GLY A 170 8.30 12.73 -7.75
C GLY A 170 6.92 12.08 -7.61
N VAL A 171 6.19 12.41 -6.54
CA VAL A 171 4.79 12.01 -6.32
C VAL A 171 3.91 13.25 -6.44
N THR A 172 2.74 13.10 -7.06
CA THR A 172 1.74 14.14 -7.20
C THR A 172 0.59 13.91 -6.22
N ILE A 173 0.25 14.93 -5.44
CA ILE A 173 -0.91 14.92 -4.54
C ILE A 173 -2.00 15.80 -5.13
N TYR A 174 -3.16 15.20 -5.39
CA TYR A 174 -4.40 15.89 -5.74
C TYR A 174 -5.16 16.18 -4.46
N VAL A 175 -5.52 17.45 -4.25
CA VAL A 175 -6.40 17.85 -3.14
C VAL A 175 -7.70 18.36 -3.75
N LEU A 176 -8.82 17.73 -3.41
CA LEU A 176 -10.16 18.09 -3.89
C LEU A 176 -10.84 18.98 -2.85
N ASP A 177 -11.07 20.24 -3.20
CA ASP A 177 -11.65 21.23 -2.29
C ASP A 177 -12.34 22.38 -3.04
N GLU A 178 -13.04 23.25 -2.32
CA GLU A 178 -13.77 24.38 -2.91
C GLU A 178 -12.85 25.54 -3.29
N GLY A 179 -11.63 25.59 -2.75
CA GLY A 179 -10.68 26.65 -3.07
C GLY A 179 -9.34 26.53 -2.39
N PHE A 180 -8.37 27.33 -2.87
CA PHE A 180 -6.98 27.30 -2.38
C PHE A 180 -6.33 28.67 -2.54
N ASN A 181 -5.51 29.06 -1.57
CA ASN A 181 -4.63 30.23 -1.63
C ASN A 181 -3.19 29.75 -1.87
N LEU A 182 -2.86 29.43 -3.13
CA LEU A 182 -1.52 28.95 -3.51
C LEU A 182 -0.43 30.04 -3.45
N LYS A 183 -0.80 31.29 -3.17
CA LYS A 183 0.14 32.40 -2.92
C LYS A 183 0.72 32.37 -1.49
N HIS A 184 0.18 31.52 -0.61
CA HIS A 184 0.71 31.34 0.74
C HIS A 184 2.13 30.73 0.73
N LYS A 185 2.99 31.18 1.65
CA LYS A 185 4.40 30.75 1.74
C LYS A 185 4.60 29.24 1.92
N GLU A 186 3.63 28.57 2.53
CA GLU A 186 3.64 27.09 2.63
C GLU A 186 3.71 26.42 1.25
N PHE A 187 3.13 27.05 0.22
CA PHE A 187 3.15 26.55 -1.15
C PHE A 187 4.29 27.15 -1.96
N THR A 188 4.51 28.46 -1.89
CA THR A 188 5.53 29.14 -2.71
C THR A 188 6.96 28.80 -2.27
N SER A 189 7.17 28.43 -0.99
CA SER A 189 8.48 28.00 -0.48
C SER A 189 8.69 26.48 -0.58
N SER A 190 7.64 25.70 -0.85
CA SER A 190 7.77 24.27 -1.13
C SER A 190 8.37 24.07 -2.54
N PRO A 191 9.31 23.14 -2.75
CA PRO A 191 9.97 22.96 -4.04
C PRO A 191 9.14 22.19 -5.09
N GLY A 192 8.08 21.48 -4.68
CA GLY A 192 7.20 20.78 -5.62
C GLY A 192 6.47 21.73 -6.57
N ARG A 193 6.01 21.26 -7.73
CA ARG A 193 5.20 22.07 -8.66
C ARG A 193 3.78 22.23 -8.14
N LYS A 194 3.13 23.33 -8.51
CA LYS A 194 1.74 23.63 -8.17
C LYS A 194 0.98 23.86 -9.46
N ARG A 195 -0.15 23.17 -9.62
CA ARG A 195 -1.04 23.35 -10.78
C ARG A 195 -2.49 23.20 -10.36
N TRP A 196 -3.38 23.65 -11.24
CA TRP A 196 -4.81 23.65 -11.03
C TRP A 196 -5.52 22.66 -11.93
N ILE A 197 -6.62 22.11 -11.42
CA ILE A 197 -7.71 21.55 -12.20
C ILE A 197 -8.98 22.24 -11.72
N PHE A 198 -9.77 22.77 -12.64
CA PHE A 198 -11.09 23.31 -12.33
C PHE A 198 -12.15 22.30 -12.76
N SER A 199 -12.92 21.79 -11.80
CA SER A 199 -14.07 20.97 -12.10
C SER A 199 -15.15 21.78 -12.82
N LYS A 200 -16.13 21.09 -13.41
CA LYS A 200 -17.25 21.73 -14.10
C LYS A 200 -17.95 22.71 -13.16
N GLY A 201 -18.08 23.96 -13.61
CA GLY A 201 -18.71 25.06 -12.87
C GLY A 201 -17.78 25.81 -11.93
N ALA A 202 -16.62 25.27 -11.59
CA ALA A 202 -15.63 25.93 -10.74
C ALA A 202 -14.72 26.86 -11.56
N SER A 203 -14.33 27.99 -10.99
CA SER A 203 -13.39 28.95 -11.56
C SER A 203 -12.77 29.81 -10.46
N GLY A 204 -11.66 30.49 -10.79
CA GLY A 204 -10.99 31.43 -9.87
C GLY A 204 -10.03 30.76 -8.88
N GLU A 205 -8.94 31.45 -8.55
CA GLU A 205 -7.88 30.97 -7.65
C GLU A 205 -8.06 31.50 -6.21
N ASN A 206 -9.31 31.46 -5.71
CA ASN A 206 -9.64 31.87 -4.36
C ASN A 206 -9.92 30.66 -3.46
N ASP A 207 -9.77 30.88 -2.16
CA ASP A 207 -10.21 29.98 -1.09
C ASP A 207 -11.28 30.68 -0.25
N PRO A 208 -12.57 30.36 -0.43
CA PRO A 208 -13.66 31.10 0.21
C PRO A 208 -13.73 30.90 1.72
N ASP A 209 -13.22 29.79 2.25
CA ASP A 209 -13.31 29.46 3.68
C ASP A 209 -11.98 29.03 4.32
N GLY A 210 -10.90 28.94 3.54
CA GLY A 210 -9.56 28.57 4.02
C GLY A 210 -9.34 27.06 4.16
N HIS A 211 -10.38 26.25 3.94
CA HIS A 211 -10.33 24.82 4.17
C HIS A 211 -9.34 24.14 3.23
N GLY A 212 -9.41 24.40 1.93
CA GLY A 212 -8.52 23.77 0.96
C GLY A 212 -7.06 24.21 1.10
N SER A 213 -6.79 25.47 1.45
CA SER A 213 -5.44 25.94 1.82
C SER A 213 -4.91 25.19 3.04
N CYS A 214 -5.73 25.06 4.08
CA CYS A 214 -5.37 24.32 5.27
C CYS A 214 -5.06 22.85 4.92
N CYS A 215 -5.96 22.18 4.20
CA CYS A 215 -5.78 20.79 3.77
C CYS A 215 -4.52 20.60 2.92
N ALA A 216 -4.33 21.37 1.85
CA ALA A 216 -3.16 21.25 0.99
C ALA A 216 -1.85 21.51 1.76
N SER A 217 -1.85 22.47 2.69
CA SER A 217 -0.67 22.74 3.51
C SER A 217 -0.33 21.58 4.47
N LYS A 218 -1.32 20.86 5.01
CA LYS A 218 -1.05 19.66 5.84
C LYS A 218 -0.51 18.48 5.03
N ALA A 219 -0.86 18.38 3.75
CA ALA A 219 -0.26 17.38 2.87
C ALA A 219 1.21 17.71 2.55
N LEU A 220 1.47 18.93 2.06
CA LEU A 220 2.75 19.27 1.41
C LEU A 220 3.26 20.70 1.63
N GLY A 221 2.71 21.42 2.60
CA GLY A 221 3.22 22.72 3.01
C GLY A 221 4.68 22.63 3.47
N ASN A 222 5.48 23.64 3.14
CA ASN A 222 6.91 23.68 3.42
C ASN A 222 7.29 23.43 4.88
N THR A 223 6.51 23.94 5.85
CA THR A 223 6.80 23.82 7.28
C THR A 223 5.78 23.01 8.07
N VAL A 224 4.55 22.89 7.55
CA VAL A 224 3.45 22.19 8.24
C VAL A 224 3.00 20.91 7.55
N GLY A 225 3.55 20.59 6.37
CA GLY A 225 3.20 19.45 5.56
C GLY A 225 4.06 18.21 5.82
N VAL A 226 3.48 17.04 5.56
CA VAL A 226 4.17 15.74 5.71
C VAL A 226 5.13 15.46 4.55
N ALA A 227 4.75 15.86 3.33
CA ALA A 227 5.51 15.63 2.09
C ALA A 227 5.82 16.95 1.34
N PRO A 228 6.67 17.83 1.90
CA PRO A 228 6.92 19.17 1.36
C PRO A 228 7.51 19.20 -0.06
N LYS A 229 8.08 18.10 -0.56
CA LYS A 229 8.65 18.02 -1.91
C LYS A 229 7.73 17.38 -2.96
N ALA A 230 6.50 17.00 -2.59
CA ALA A 230 5.51 16.50 -3.53
C ALA A 230 4.97 17.62 -4.44
N ASP A 231 4.56 17.25 -5.65
CA ASP A 231 3.81 18.13 -6.54
C ASP A 231 2.35 18.25 -6.05
N LEU A 232 1.76 19.44 -6.12
CA LEU A 232 0.36 19.70 -5.80
C LEU A 232 -0.48 19.90 -7.06
N VAL A 233 -1.64 19.25 -7.07
CA VAL A 233 -2.76 19.57 -7.96
C VAL A 233 -3.92 20.05 -7.11
N ALA A 234 -4.17 21.35 -7.15
CA ALA A 234 -5.35 21.96 -6.54
C ALA A 234 -6.56 21.68 -7.45
N VAL A 235 -7.39 20.71 -7.06
CA VAL A 235 -8.61 20.36 -7.79
C VAL A 235 -9.77 21.15 -7.20
N LYS A 236 -10.07 22.30 -7.79
CA LYS A 236 -11.16 23.17 -7.35
C LYS A 236 -12.50 22.64 -7.86
N LEU A 237 -13.47 22.53 -6.97
CA LEU A 237 -14.83 22.06 -7.29
C LEU A 237 -15.90 22.95 -6.66
N GLN A 238 -17.14 22.72 -7.06
CA GLN A 238 -18.32 23.17 -6.31
C GLN A 238 -18.90 21.98 -5.55
N LEU A 239 -19.56 22.23 -4.41
CA LEU A 239 -20.24 21.17 -3.65
C LEU A 239 -21.57 20.76 -4.30
N THR A 240 -21.50 20.27 -5.53
CA THR A 240 -22.61 19.64 -6.25
C THR A 240 -22.20 18.24 -6.70
N SER A 241 -23.15 17.31 -6.76
CA SER A 241 -22.90 15.92 -7.19
C SER A 241 -22.19 15.85 -8.54
N TRP A 242 -22.62 16.68 -9.49
CA TRP A 242 -22.00 16.72 -10.82
C TRP A 242 -20.56 17.26 -10.79
N SER A 243 -20.31 18.36 -10.09
CA SER A 243 -18.96 18.93 -9.99
C SER A 243 -18.02 17.98 -9.24
N LEU A 244 -18.52 17.22 -8.25
CA LEU A 244 -17.74 16.20 -7.57
C LEU A 244 -17.34 15.05 -8.51
N LEU A 245 -18.28 14.45 -9.25
CA LEU A 245 -17.96 13.38 -10.22
C LEU A 245 -17.00 13.89 -11.30
N LYS A 246 -17.17 15.13 -11.77
CA LYS A 246 -16.27 15.76 -12.75
C LYS A 246 -14.88 16.02 -12.18
N ALA A 247 -14.74 16.30 -10.90
CA ALA A 247 -13.43 16.44 -10.25
C ALA A 247 -12.69 15.09 -10.23
N TRP A 248 -13.36 14.02 -9.79
CA TRP A 248 -12.81 12.67 -9.81
C TRP A 248 -12.43 12.21 -11.24
N GLN A 249 -13.31 12.46 -12.21
CA GLN A 249 -13.01 12.16 -13.63
C GLN A 249 -11.81 12.96 -14.14
N ALA A 250 -11.71 14.25 -13.80
CA ALA A 250 -10.58 15.06 -14.21
C ALA A 250 -9.26 14.55 -13.64
N VAL A 251 -9.25 14.04 -12.39
CA VAL A 251 -8.06 13.38 -11.82
C VAL A 251 -7.69 12.13 -12.62
N VAL A 252 -8.65 11.25 -12.95
CA VAL A 252 -8.39 10.05 -13.78
C VAL A 252 -7.71 10.42 -15.10
N LEU A 253 -8.29 11.37 -15.84
CA LEU A 253 -7.79 11.80 -17.13
C LEU A 253 -6.40 12.45 -17.03
N ASP A 254 -6.21 13.26 -16.00
CA ASP A 254 -4.96 13.97 -15.78
C ASP A 254 -3.83 13.02 -15.35
N VAL A 255 -4.10 12.00 -14.54
CA VAL A 255 -3.15 10.93 -14.22
C VAL A 255 -2.69 10.21 -15.48
N GLN A 256 -3.61 9.89 -16.40
CA GLN A 256 -3.29 9.26 -17.68
C GLN A 256 -2.46 10.20 -18.57
N GLN A 257 -2.92 11.44 -18.77
CA GLN A 257 -2.27 12.42 -19.64
C GLN A 257 -0.83 12.73 -19.19
N ASN A 258 -0.61 12.82 -17.87
CA ASN A 258 0.70 13.14 -17.29
C ASN A 258 1.53 11.90 -16.92
N ARG A 259 1.05 10.68 -17.24
CA ARG A 259 1.73 9.40 -16.96
C ARG A 259 2.11 9.24 -15.47
N LEU A 260 1.15 9.54 -14.59
CA LEU A 260 1.33 9.53 -13.13
C LEU A 260 0.90 8.23 -12.45
N GLN A 261 0.68 7.15 -13.23
CA GLN A 261 0.36 5.83 -12.69
C GLN A 261 1.40 5.39 -11.64
N GLY A 262 0.92 4.93 -10.48
CA GLY A 262 1.75 4.55 -9.33
C GLY A 262 2.47 5.72 -8.61
N LYS A 263 2.27 6.95 -9.07
CA LYS A 263 2.97 8.17 -8.58
C LYS A 263 1.99 9.27 -8.17
N ALA A 264 0.75 8.91 -7.87
CA ALA A 264 -0.30 9.85 -7.51
C ALA A 264 -1.03 9.44 -6.23
N VAL A 265 -1.40 10.45 -5.44
CA VAL A 265 -2.25 10.32 -4.25
C VAL A 265 -3.40 11.32 -4.36
N VAL A 266 -4.62 10.91 -4.05
CA VAL A 266 -5.79 11.80 -3.94
C VAL A 266 -6.16 11.96 -2.47
N SER A 267 -6.30 13.21 -2.03
CA SER A 267 -6.83 13.58 -0.71
C SER A 267 -8.23 14.16 -0.88
N ASN A 268 -9.23 13.51 -0.29
CA ASN A 268 -10.62 13.98 -0.28
C ASN A 268 -11.16 14.08 1.16
N SER A 269 -11.27 15.30 1.66
CA SER A 269 -11.74 15.61 3.01
C SER A 269 -12.99 16.49 3.05
N LYS A 270 -13.12 17.42 2.11
CA LYS A 270 -14.25 18.36 2.00
C LYS A 270 -15.45 17.74 1.31
N ALA A 271 -15.21 16.92 0.29
CA ALA A 271 -16.27 16.31 -0.51
C ALA A 271 -16.66 14.90 -0.04
N SER A 272 -16.61 14.68 1.29
CA SER A 272 -17.23 13.51 1.90
C SER A 272 -18.73 13.76 2.04
N ILE A 273 -19.53 12.94 1.37
CA ILE A 273 -20.96 13.19 1.17
C ILE A 273 -21.74 12.77 2.41
N GLY A 274 -21.86 13.71 3.35
CA GLY A 274 -22.84 13.68 4.46
C GLY A 274 -24.00 14.65 4.24
N TRP A 275 -24.05 15.35 3.11
CA TRP A 275 -25.05 16.35 2.78
C TRP A 275 -26.05 15.77 1.80
N THR A 276 -27.31 15.59 2.22
CA THR A 276 -28.58 15.63 1.44
C THR A 276 -28.72 14.86 0.12
N VAL A 277 -27.67 14.34 -0.50
CA VAL A 277 -27.72 13.30 -1.52
C VAL A 277 -28.05 12.05 -0.74
N ASP A 278 -29.33 11.72 -0.73
CA ASP A 278 -29.84 10.57 -0.02
C ASP A 278 -28.93 9.36 -0.32
N ARG A 279 -28.69 8.52 0.69
CA ARG A 279 -27.98 7.23 0.55
C ARG A 279 -28.64 6.32 -0.51
N ASN A 280 -29.72 6.79 -1.14
CA ASN A 280 -30.56 6.20 -2.16
C ASN A 280 -30.23 6.61 -3.62
N GLU A 281 -29.42 7.64 -3.91
CA GLU A 281 -29.04 7.98 -5.29
C GLU A 281 -28.03 6.98 -5.92
N LYS A 282 -28.54 5.83 -6.37
CA LYS A 282 -27.74 4.71 -6.89
C LYS A 282 -26.82 5.13 -8.03
N TRP A 283 -27.31 5.96 -8.95
CA TRP A 283 -26.55 6.43 -10.10
C TRP A 283 -25.26 7.15 -9.70
N PHE A 284 -25.31 7.99 -8.65
CA PHE A 284 -24.16 8.74 -8.18
C PHE A 284 -23.12 7.81 -7.56
N ARG A 285 -23.58 6.87 -6.73
CA ARG A 285 -22.72 5.87 -6.08
C ARG A 285 -22.01 5.01 -7.12
N ASP A 286 -22.74 4.49 -8.09
CA ASP A 286 -22.19 3.64 -9.16
C ASP A 286 -21.14 4.41 -9.97
N ALA A 287 -21.41 5.68 -10.30
CA ALA A 287 -20.48 6.54 -11.03
C ALA A 287 -19.21 6.82 -10.20
N LEU A 288 -19.35 7.16 -8.92
CA LEU A 288 -18.21 7.40 -8.03
C LEU A 288 -17.39 6.11 -7.82
N GLU A 289 -18.04 4.97 -7.61
CA GLU A 289 -17.38 3.67 -7.48
C GLU A 289 -16.58 3.32 -8.75
N THR A 290 -17.16 3.58 -9.92
CA THR A 290 -16.47 3.38 -11.22
C THR A 290 -15.23 4.27 -11.32
N LEU A 291 -15.33 5.54 -10.94
CA LEU A 291 -14.17 6.46 -10.96
C LEU A 291 -13.08 6.05 -9.96
N LEU A 292 -13.45 5.57 -8.78
CA LEU A 292 -12.51 5.04 -7.80
C LEU A 292 -11.82 3.77 -8.30
N LYS A 293 -12.55 2.86 -8.94
CA LYS A 293 -11.96 1.66 -9.60
C LYS A 293 -11.01 2.03 -10.73
N ASN A 294 -11.32 3.06 -11.51
CA ASN A 294 -10.42 3.57 -12.55
C ASN A 294 -9.12 4.14 -11.94
N LEU A 295 -9.21 4.86 -10.82
CA LEU A 295 -8.03 5.33 -10.08
C LEU A 295 -7.22 4.17 -9.49
N GLU A 296 -7.88 3.15 -8.94
CA GLU A 296 -7.23 1.94 -8.46
C GLU A 296 -6.47 1.21 -9.59
N ALA A 297 -7.08 1.06 -10.76
CA ALA A 297 -6.44 0.47 -11.94
C ALA A 297 -5.23 1.29 -12.45
N LEU A 298 -5.22 2.60 -12.17
CA LEU A 298 -4.10 3.51 -12.42
C LEU A 298 -3.11 3.57 -11.22
N ASP A 299 -3.22 2.65 -10.26
CA ASP A 299 -2.35 2.58 -9.10
C ASP A 299 -2.31 3.89 -8.27
N VAL A 300 -3.41 4.64 -8.27
CA VAL A 300 -3.56 5.88 -7.52
C VAL A 300 -4.01 5.57 -6.10
N VAL A 301 -3.30 6.11 -5.11
CA VAL A 301 -3.70 5.97 -3.71
C VAL A 301 -4.81 6.97 -3.39
N VAL A 302 -5.93 6.53 -2.83
CA VAL A 302 -7.02 7.42 -2.39
C VAL A 302 -7.06 7.47 -0.86
N VAL A 303 -7.03 8.68 -0.31
CA VAL A 303 -7.16 8.94 1.13
C VAL A 303 -8.39 9.82 1.37
N SER A 304 -9.28 9.37 2.26
CA SER A 304 -10.52 10.09 2.57
C SER A 304 -10.79 10.20 4.07
N SER A 305 -11.60 11.18 4.46
CA SER A 305 -11.95 11.44 5.86
C SER A 305 -12.97 10.42 6.39
N SER A 306 -12.85 10.06 7.68
CA SER A 306 -13.87 9.22 8.33
C SER A 306 -15.17 9.98 8.58
N GLY A 307 -15.08 11.30 8.78
CA GLY A 307 -16.20 12.23 9.01
C GLY A 307 -16.29 12.70 10.46
N ASN A 308 -17.10 13.75 10.70
CA ASN A 308 -17.11 14.53 11.94
C ASN A 308 -18.42 14.41 12.75
N PHE A 309 -19.17 13.32 12.59
CA PHE A 309 -20.50 13.16 13.21
C PHE A 309 -20.47 12.58 14.64
N GLY A 310 -19.32 12.18 15.15
CA GLY A 310 -19.17 11.62 16.50
C GLY A 310 -18.41 10.30 16.52
N SER A 311 -17.59 10.10 17.56
CA SER A 311 -16.75 8.91 17.74
C SER A 311 -17.48 7.60 17.99
N HIS A 312 -18.75 7.68 18.37
CA HIS A 312 -19.65 6.53 18.52
C HIS A 312 -20.37 6.17 17.21
N ILE A 313 -20.16 6.94 16.14
CA ILE A 313 -20.79 6.72 14.83
C ILE A 313 -19.73 6.14 13.89
N ASP A 314 -20.06 5.02 13.26
CA ASP A 314 -19.26 4.44 12.20
C ASP A 314 -19.22 5.35 10.97
N VAL A 315 -18.16 5.24 10.17
CA VAL A 315 -18.04 5.89 8.86
C VAL A 315 -19.33 5.71 8.06
N SER A 316 -19.94 6.83 7.64
CA SER A 316 -21.29 6.84 7.06
C SER A 316 -21.39 7.60 5.72
N THR A 317 -20.28 8.06 5.17
CA THR A 317 -20.24 8.92 3.97
C THR A 317 -19.36 8.35 2.87
N TYR A 318 -19.73 8.62 1.61
CA TYR A 318 -18.88 8.33 0.45
C TYR A 318 -17.79 9.39 0.27
N PRO A 319 -16.60 9.03 -0.25
CA PRO A 319 -16.23 7.72 -0.78
C PRO A 319 -15.80 6.70 0.29
N SER A 320 -15.61 7.10 1.55
CA SER A 320 -15.09 6.23 2.62
C SER A 320 -15.89 4.94 2.85
N LEU A 321 -17.20 4.94 2.59
CA LEU A 321 -18.04 3.74 2.61
C LEU A 321 -17.62 2.65 1.61
N PHE A 322 -16.88 2.97 0.55
CA PHE A 322 -16.35 2.00 -0.39
C PHE A 322 -15.06 1.32 0.10
N ALA A 323 -14.53 1.67 1.28
CA ALA A 323 -13.28 1.13 1.79
C ALA A 323 -13.31 -0.39 2.10
N ASP A 324 -14.50 -1.00 2.08
CA ASP A 324 -14.74 -2.44 2.20
C ASP A 324 -14.43 -3.22 0.90
N ARG A 325 -14.46 -2.54 -0.26
CA ARG A 325 -14.33 -3.18 -1.59
C ARG A 325 -13.29 -2.55 -2.51
N THR A 326 -12.73 -1.39 -2.14
CA THR A 326 -11.62 -0.73 -2.83
C THR A 326 -10.62 -0.19 -1.79
N PRO A 327 -9.30 -0.12 -2.07
CA PRO A 327 -8.27 0.16 -1.07
C PRO A 327 -8.17 1.64 -0.69
N ILE A 328 -9.28 2.26 -0.30
CA ILE A 328 -9.31 3.62 0.25
C ILE A 328 -8.69 3.60 1.65
N ILE A 329 -7.82 4.58 1.91
CA ILE A 329 -7.29 4.87 3.24
C ILE A 329 -8.23 5.84 3.94
N VAL A 330 -9.04 5.34 4.87
CA VAL A 330 -9.95 6.19 5.65
C VAL A 330 -9.26 6.67 6.90
N THR A 331 -9.28 7.99 7.11
CA THR A 331 -8.51 8.65 8.17
C THR A 331 -9.41 9.30 9.21
N GLY A 332 -9.27 8.87 10.47
CA GLY A 332 -9.86 9.55 11.62
C GLY A 332 -8.95 10.62 12.22
N ALA A 333 -9.43 11.36 13.22
CA ALA A 333 -8.69 12.44 13.87
C ALA A 333 -8.38 12.13 15.35
N VAL A 334 -7.16 12.46 15.75
CA VAL A 334 -6.74 12.52 17.16
C VAL A 334 -6.29 13.93 17.53
N ASP A 335 -6.19 14.20 18.83
CA ASP A 335 -5.49 15.38 19.34
C ASP A 335 -3.95 15.21 19.29
N ASN A 336 -3.21 16.25 19.67
CA ASN A 336 -1.74 16.22 19.72
C ASN A 336 -1.15 15.34 20.85
N LYS A 337 -1.99 14.66 21.62
CA LYS A 337 -1.61 13.63 22.60
C LYS A 337 -1.95 12.21 22.09
N GLY A 338 -2.69 12.10 20.99
CA GLY A 338 -3.10 10.85 20.38
C GLY A 338 -4.43 10.29 20.91
N ASN A 339 -5.19 11.10 21.65
CA ASN A 339 -6.55 10.74 22.05
C ASN A 339 -7.51 10.91 20.86
N LEU A 340 -8.46 9.98 20.70
CA LEU A 340 -9.49 10.10 19.66
C LEU A 340 -10.28 11.40 19.83
N ALA A 341 -10.43 12.15 18.75
CA ALA A 341 -11.23 13.36 18.78
C ALA A 341 -12.72 13.00 18.92
N PRO A 342 -13.50 13.65 19.82
CA PRO A 342 -14.90 13.26 20.08
C PRO A 342 -15.81 13.28 18.84
N PHE A 343 -15.50 14.13 17.86
CA PHE A 343 -16.23 14.24 16.59
C PHE A 343 -15.81 13.18 15.55
N SER A 344 -14.63 12.58 15.67
CA SER A 344 -14.06 11.72 14.62
C SER A 344 -14.80 10.39 14.56
N GLN A 345 -15.48 10.12 13.45
CA GLN A 345 -16.13 8.82 13.24
C GLN A 345 -15.14 7.65 13.28
N GLY A 346 -15.64 6.52 13.77
CA GLY A 346 -14.90 5.28 14.00
C GLY A 346 -15.38 4.14 13.10
N GLY A 347 -15.24 2.91 13.61
CA GLY A 347 -15.71 1.71 12.94
C GLY A 347 -14.65 1.00 12.08
N PRO A 348 -14.99 -0.19 11.54
CA PRO A 348 -14.05 -1.09 10.88
C PRO A 348 -13.46 -0.54 9.57
N LEU A 349 -14.10 0.48 8.98
CA LEU A 349 -13.60 1.12 7.77
C LEU A 349 -12.43 2.08 8.01
N VAL A 350 -12.20 2.52 9.26
CA VAL A 350 -11.09 3.43 9.57
C VAL A 350 -9.75 2.69 9.46
N THR A 351 -8.93 3.10 8.48
CA THR A 351 -7.60 2.53 8.26
C THR A 351 -6.61 2.97 9.34
N THR A 352 -6.61 4.27 9.69
CA THR A 352 -5.70 4.86 10.67
C THR A 352 -6.25 6.20 11.17
N THR A 353 -5.65 6.76 12.21
CA THR A 353 -5.86 8.16 12.60
C THR A 353 -4.61 9.01 12.40
N ALA A 354 -4.77 10.33 12.41
CA ALA A 354 -3.70 11.31 12.47
C ALA A 354 -4.17 12.56 13.22
N PRO A 355 -3.26 13.44 13.70
CA PRO A 355 -3.65 14.69 14.35
C PRO A 355 -4.60 15.52 13.47
N GLY A 356 -5.72 15.92 14.03
CA GLY A 356 -6.75 16.72 13.35
C GLY A 356 -7.45 17.71 14.29
N VAL A 357 -6.91 17.96 15.48
CA VAL A 357 -7.45 18.94 16.45
C VAL A 357 -6.47 20.08 16.59
N ALA A 358 -6.93 21.31 16.31
CA ALA A 358 -6.15 22.54 16.43
C ALA A 358 -4.78 22.47 15.73
N VAL A 359 -4.76 21.96 14.49
CA VAL A 359 -3.50 21.80 13.74
C VAL A 359 -3.07 23.12 13.11
N LYS A 360 -1.77 23.35 13.00
CA LYS A 360 -1.28 24.54 12.30
C LYS A 360 -1.32 24.32 10.79
N CYS A 361 -1.99 25.21 10.07
CA CYS A 361 -2.13 25.14 8.61
C CYS A 361 -2.34 26.53 7.98
N ALA A 362 -2.11 26.63 6.67
CA ALA A 362 -2.23 27.89 5.92
C ALA A 362 -3.67 28.43 5.95
N ALA A 363 -3.83 29.72 6.19
CA ALA A 363 -5.12 30.40 6.09
C ALA A 363 -5.42 30.85 4.65
N MET A 364 -6.69 31.19 4.39
CA MET A 364 -7.09 31.86 3.14
C MET A 364 -6.50 33.26 2.99
N SER A 365 -6.19 33.96 4.10
CA SER A 365 -5.83 35.37 4.08
C SER A 365 -4.31 35.58 4.02
N GLY A 366 -3.89 36.53 3.17
CA GLY A 366 -2.50 36.94 3.03
C GLY A 366 -1.57 35.83 2.52
N THR A 367 -0.26 36.07 2.61
CA THR A 367 0.78 35.16 2.11
C THR A 367 1.49 34.39 3.21
N SER A 368 1.12 34.61 4.47
CA SER A 368 1.86 34.10 5.64
C SER A 368 1.02 33.77 6.86
N ALA A 369 -0.30 33.99 6.82
CA ALA A 369 -1.17 33.76 7.95
C ALA A 369 -1.54 32.28 8.11
N TYR A 370 -1.63 31.82 9.35
CA TYR A 370 -2.11 30.49 9.69
C TYR A 370 -3.53 30.56 10.24
N GLN A 371 -4.32 29.52 10.00
CA GLN A 371 -5.71 29.46 10.42
C GLN A 371 -5.82 29.41 11.96
N ALA A 372 -6.89 30.00 12.50
CA ALA A 372 -7.14 29.94 13.93
C ALA A 372 -7.34 28.49 14.40
N SER A 373 -6.91 28.17 15.62
CA SER A 373 -6.97 26.79 16.15
C SER A 373 -8.38 26.18 16.17
N LYS A 374 -9.42 27.01 16.39
CA LYS A 374 -10.82 26.54 16.39
C LYS A 374 -11.30 26.15 14.99
N GLU A 375 -10.74 26.76 13.95
CA GLU A 375 -11.12 26.55 12.55
C GLU A 375 -10.30 25.44 11.87
N SER A 376 -9.23 24.98 12.52
CA SER A 376 -8.31 23.93 12.05
C SER A 376 -8.50 22.62 12.83
N THR A 377 -9.76 22.28 13.11
CA THR A 377 -10.18 21.05 13.79
C THR A 377 -11.17 20.24 12.93
N GLY A 378 -10.84 18.98 12.65
CA GLY A 378 -11.65 18.07 11.83
C GLY A 378 -10.84 16.92 11.25
N THR A 379 -11.51 15.83 10.86
CA THR A 379 -10.90 14.75 10.06
C THR A 379 -10.38 15.27 8.73
N SER A 380 -10.89 16.42 8.28
CA SER A 380 -10.43 17.08 7.07
C SER A 380 -8.97 17.47 7.08
N PHE A 381 -8.35 17.62 8.25
CA PHE A 381 -6.96 18.03 8.39
C PHE A 381 -6.03 16.84 8.72
N SER A 382 -6.58 15.76 9.29
CA SER A 382 -5.85 14.50 9.46
C SER A 382 -5.71 13.74 8.14
N THR A 383 -6.74 13.72 7.29
CA THR A 383 -6.74 13.10 5.94
C THR A 383 -5.59 13.56 5.04
N PRO A 384 -5.38 14.85 4.76
CA PRO A 384 -4.30 15.31 3.90
C PRO A 384 -2.91 15.04 4.49
N ALA A 385 -2.77 15.01 5.82
CA ALA A 385 -1.50 14.61 6.44
C ALA A 385 -1.17 13.14 6.14
N VAL A 386 -2.18 12.25 6.15
CA VAL A 386 -2.01 10.85 5.75
C VAL A 386 -1.81 10.70 4.24
N ALA A 387 -2.42 11.55 3.41
CA ALA A 387 -2.12 11.62 1.98
C ALA A 387 -0.66 12.04 1.72
N GLY A 388 -0.16 13.01 2.49
CA GLY A 388 1.26 13.36 2.50
C GLY A 388 2.14 12.18 2.95
N LEU A 389 1.72 11.41 3.94
CA LEU A 389 2.45 10.20 4.36
C LEU A 389 2.49 9.13 3.26
N ALA A 390 1.39 8.90 2.55
CA ALA A 390 1.35 8.01 1.40
C ALA A 390 2.33 8.47 0.31
N ALA A 391 2.34 9.77 -0.01
CA ALA A 391 3.27 10.34 -0.97
C ALA A 391 4.73 10.23 -0.52
N TYR A 392 4.99 10.44 0.77
CA TYR A 392 6.29 10.21 1.37
C TYR A 392 6.76 8.78 1.12
N PHE A 393 5.96 7.77 1.45
CA PHE A 393 6.34 6.37 1.24
C PHE A 393 6.55 6.02 -0.24
N LEU A 394 5.69 6.49 -1.14
CA LEU A 394 5.84 6.29 -2.59
C LEU A 394 7.13 6.91 -3.15
N SER A 395 7.65 7.97 -2.52
CA SER A 395 8.89 8.62 -2.94
C SER A 395 10.18 7.89 -2.52
N LEU A 396 10.08 6.93 -1.59
CA LEU A 396 11.26 6.24 -1.06
C LEU A 396 11.71 5.12 -1.99
N ASP A 397 12.94 5.23 -2.48
CA ASP A 397 13.52 4.25 -3.41
C ASP A 397 13.58 2.83 -2.79
N SER A 398 13.87 2.72 -1.49
CA SER A 398 13.91 1.44 -0.76
C SER A 398 12.54 0.76 -0.65
N LEU A 399 11.45 1.50 -0.76
CA LEU A 399 10.09 0.96 -0.73
C LEU A 399 9.54 0.63 -2.11
N LYS A 400 10.18 1.06 -3.20
CA LYS A 400 9.70 0.80 -4.57
C LYS A 400 9.45 -0.69 -4.86
N PRO A 401 10.35 -1.64 -4.53
CA PRO A 401 10.09 -3.06 -4.80
C PRO A 401 8.85 -3.62 -4.09
N ARG A 402 8.50 -3.04 -2.94
CA ARG A 402 7.32 -3.44 -2.15
C ARG A 402 6.06 -2.71 -2.60
N LEU A 403 6.15 -1.42 -2.89
CA LEU A 403 4.98 -0.58 -3.15
C LEU A 403 4.59 -0.57 -4.63
N GLN A 404 5.57 -0.46 -5.55
CA GLN A 404 5.37 -0.26 -6.99
C GLN A 404 5.12 -1.59 -7.74
N VAL A 405 4.20 -2.40 -7.21
CA VAL A 405 3.70 -3.61 -7.89
C VAL A 405 2.49 -3.22 -8.72
N PRO A 406 2.52 -3.38 -10.06
CA PRO A 406 1.41 -2.97 -10.93
C PRO A 406 0.06 -3.55 -10.49
N GLY A 407 -0.95 -2.69 -10.45
CA GLY A 407 -2.31 -3.03 -10.01
C GLY A 407 -2.46 -3.27 -8.51
N SER A 408 -1.43 -3.01 -7.70
CA SER A 408 -1.47 -3.23 -6.25
C SER A 408 -0.91 -2.06 -5.42
N VAL A 409 -0.52 -0.95 -6.04
CA VAL A 409 0.14 0.16 -5.32
C VAL A 409 -0.72 0.71 -4.20
N ALA A 410 -2.01 0.98 -4.47
CA ALA A 410 -2.94 1.49 -3.48
C ALA A 410 -3.12 0.54 -2.28
N ARG A 411 -3.27 -0.77 -2.55
CA ARG A 411 -3.32 -1.82 -1.51
C ARG A 411 -2.04 -1.86 -0.70
N ASN A 412 -0.89 -1.84 -1.35
CA ASN A 412 0.41 -1.95 -0.70
C ASN A 412 0.71 -0.75 0.22
N VAL A 413 0.34 0.47 -0.21
CA VAL A 413 0.49 1.68 0.61
C VAL A 413 -0.46 1.65 1.80
N LYS A 414 -1.73 1.25 1.60
CA LYS A 414 -2.70 1.07 2.70
C LYS A 414 -2.18 0.06 3.73
N ALA A 415 -1.69 -1.09 3.27
CA ALA A 415 -1.14 -2.13 4.13
C ALA A 415 0.11 -1.66 4.89
N LEU A 416 1.02 -0.92 4.24
CA LEU A 416 2.21 -0.36 4.90
C LEU A 416 1.84 0.62 6.02
N ILE A 417 0.83 1.47 5.81
CA ILE A 417 0.34 2.39 6.85
C ILE A 417 -0.25 1.59 8.02
N GLN A 418 -1.03 0.53 7.75
CA GLN A 418 -1.62 -0.33 8.78
C GLN A 418 -0.59 -1.21 9.50
N GLU A 419 0.52 -1.55 8.86
CA GLU A 419 1.60 -2.29 9.51
C GLU A 419 2.30 -1.43 10.58
N HIS A 420 2.45 -0.13 10.30
CA HIS A 420 3.29 0.75 11.11
C HIS A 420 2.52 1.72 12.00
N HIS A 421 1.20 1.89 11.82
CA HIS A 421 0.40 2.67 12.74
C HIS A 421 0.33 2.04 14.14
N TYR A 422 0.25 2.85 15.19
CA TYR A 422 0.21 2.33 16.55
C TYR A 422 -0.46 3.32 17.51
N ALA A 423 -0.99 2.84 18.63
CA ALA A 423 -1.65 3.71 19.61
C ALA A 423 -0.61 4.56 20.36
N ARG A 424 -0.86 5.87 20.46
CA ARG A 424 0.02 6.80 21.21
C ARG A 424 -0.30 6.83 22.70
N VAL A 425 -1.52 6.43 23.06
CA VAL A 425 -2.00 6.30 24.43
C VAL A 425 -2.59 4.90 24.61
N SER A 426 -2.57 4.38 25.84
CA SER A 426 -3.16 3.07 26.13
C SER A 426 -4.65 3.06 25.79
N GLY A 427 -5.10 2.03 25.06
CA GLY A 427 -6.50 1.93 24.58
C GLY A 427 -6.90 2.96 23.51
N GLY A 428 -5.99 3.82 23.07
CA GLY A 428 -6.25 4.81 22.03
C GLY A 428 -6.27 4.23 20.62
N PRO A 429 -6.76 4.99 19.62
CA PRO A 429 -6.73 4.58 18.24
C PRO A 429 -5.28 4.53 17.71
N LYS A 430 -5.06 3.71 16.68
CA LYS A 430 -3.74 3.64 16.03
C LYS A 430 -3.50 4.86 15.16
N VAL A 431 -2.45 5.61 15.48
CA VAL A 431 -2.03 6.82 14.77
C VAL A 431 -0.95 6.47 13.76
N ALA A 432 -1.09 7.03 12.55
CA ALA A 432 -0.14 6.87 11.45
C ALA A 432 1.28 7.25 11.87
N TRP A 433 2.27 6.55 11.32
CA TRP A 433 3.68 6.74 11.65
C TRP A 433 4.51 6.61 10.38
N ASN A 434 5.54 7.44 10.24
CA ASN A 434 6.41 7.46 9.07
C ASN A 434 7.49 6.38 9.06
N ALA A 435 7.52 5.55 10.11
CA ALA A 435 8.39 4.39 10.24
C ALA A 435 9.87 4.66 9.93
N HIS A 436 10.33 5.91 10.08
CA HIS A 436 11.63 6.32 9.57
C HIS A 436 12.80 5.51 10.18
N THR A 437 12.61 4.95 11.38
CA THR A 437 13.55 4.08 12.09
C THR A 437 13.53 2.61 11.63
N LEU A 438 12.45 2.16 10.99
CA LEU A 438 12.27 0.76 10.55
C LEU A 438 12.54 0.55 9.07
N LEU A 439 12.38 1.60 8.27
CA LEU A 439 12.72 1.60 6.85
C LEU A 439 14.24 1.55 6.70
N ARG A 440 14.84 0.37 6.88
CA ARG A 440 16.29 0.15 6.74
C ARG A 440 16.70 0.27 5.26
N ASN A 441 17.96 0.62 5.06
CA ASN A 441 18.58 0.84 3.74
C ASN A 441 18.54 -0.41 2.85
#